data_AF-A0A9D5SI24-F1
#
_entry.id   AF-A0A9D5SI24-F1
#
_cell.length_a   1.000
_cell.length_b   1.000
_cell.length_c   1.000
_cell.angle_alpha   90.00
_cell.angle_beta   90.00
_cell.angle_gamma   90.00
#
_symmetry.space_group_name_H-M   'P 1'
#
loop_
_entity.id
_entity.type
_entity.pdbx_description
1 polymer ?
#
loop_
_entity_poly.entity_id
_entity_poly.type
_entity_poly.pdbx_seq_one_letter_code
_entity_poly.pdbx_strand_id
1 'polypeptide(L)'
;MYNDNFEIDIDGEWHCFITAFENGVVSNFYDGVLIGQHTAPTLNITNKQLYIGSRVEDRRYWYGLLTCFTIHDYCFTEADAKGFMDYTK
;
A
#
# COMPACT_ATOMS: atom_id res chain seq x y z
N MET A 1 -6.61 20.08 0.03
CA MET A 1 -7.28 19.83 1.31
C MET A 1 -7.21 18.34 1.54
N TYR A 2 -6.53 17.90 2.59
CA TYR A 2 -6.54 16.49 3.03
C TYR A 2 -7.93 16.22 3.62
N ASN A 3 -8.54 15.09 3.33
CA ASN A 3 -9.80 14.72 3.96
C ASN A 3 -9.44 14.14 5.34
N ASP A 4 -9.66 14.91 6.40
CA ASP A 4 -9.32 14.57 7.78
C ASP A 4 -10.23 13.47 8.39
N ASN A 5 -11.10 12.82 7.59
CA ASN A 5 -12.10 11.86 8.07
C ASN A 5 -11.84 10.40 7.65
N PHE A 6 -10.65 10.07 7.15
CA PHE A 6 -10.32 8.68 6.87
C PHE A 6 -9.51 8.07 8.04
N GLU A 7 -10.13 7.15 8.77
CA GLU A 7 -9.51 6.41 9.87
C GLU A 7 -9.13 5.02 9.36
N ILE A 8 -7.85 4.65 9.53
CA ILE A 8 -7.39 3.27 9.37
C ILE A 8 -7.81 2.56 10.66
N ASP A 9 -8.71 1.59 10.56
CA ASP A 9 -9.18 0.86 11.74
C ASP A 9 -8.08 -0.08 12.27
N ILE A 10 -8.03 -0.21 13.60
CA ILE A 10 -7.17 -1.14 14.33
C ILE A 10 -8.08 -2.06 15.15
N ASP A 11 -9.06 -2.64 14.46
CA ASP A 11 -10.13 -3.47 15.03
C ASP A 11 -9.73 -4.95 15.22
N GLY A 12 -8.62 -5.38 14.61
CA GLY A 12 -8.15 -6.75 14.64
C GLY A 12 -8.63 -7.61 13.46
N GLU A 13 -9.29 -7.01 12.48
CA GLU A 13 -9.70 -7.66 11.24
C GLU A 13 -8.63 -7.57 10.15
N TRP A 14 -8.77 -8.39 9.11
CA TRP A 14 -7.90 -8.33 7.94
C TRP A 14 -8.33 -7.19 7.00
N HIS A 15 -7.41 -6.26 6.76
CA HIS A 15 -7.60 -5.17 5.79
C HIS A 15 -6.66 -5.30 4.60
N CYS A 16 -7.14 -4.87 3.45
CA CYS A 16 -6.34 -4.81 2.23
C CYS A 16 -5.72 -3.42 2.08
N PHE A 17 -4.40 -3.36 1.90
CA PHE A 17 -3.68 -2.12 1.63
C PHE A 17 -2.98 -2.20 0.28
N ILE A 18 -3.17 -1.17 -0.55
CA ILE A 18 -2.55 -1.07 -1.88
C ILE A 18 -1.93 0.31 -2.01
N THR A 19 -0.65 0.35 -2.39
CA THR A 19 0.02 1.57 -2.82
C THR A 19 0.35 1.44 -4.30
N ALA A 20 -0.16 2.37 -5.10
CA ALA A 20 0.11 2.45 -6.53
C ALA A 20 0.90 3.72 -6.86
N PHE A 21 1.76 3.66 -7.86
CA PHE A 21 2.54 4.80 -8.33
C PHE A 21 2.48 4.91 -9.85
N GLU A 22 2.12 6.10 -10.33
CA GLU A 22 2.16 6.42 -11.76
C GLU A 22 2.39 7.91 -11.95
N ASN A 23 3.27 8.25 -12.90
CA ASN A 23 3.50 9.62 -13.36
C ASN A 23 3.74 10.65 -12.22
N GLY A 24 4.46 10.25 -11.17
CA GLY A 24 4.76 11.12 -10.05
C GLY A 24 3.64 11.25 -9.02
N VAL A 25 2.61 10.40 -9.09
CA VAL A 25 1.52 10.35 -8.10
C VAL A 25 1.54 9.00 -7.42
N VAL A 26 1.61 9.03 -6.08
CA VAL A 26 1.37 7.88 -5.21
C VAL A 26 -0.09 7.90 -4.79
N SER A 27 -0.81 6.81 -5.02
CA SER A 27 -2.19 6.61 -4.56
C SER A 27 -2.22 5.48 -3.55
N ASN A 28 -2.86 5.71 -2.40
CA ASN A 28 -3.04 4.70 -1.37
C ASN A 28 -4.51 4.31 -1.30
N PHE A 29 -4.77 3.00 -1.27
CA PHE A 29 -6.09 2.43 -1.11
C PHE A 29 -6.14 1.59 0.16
N TYR A 30 -7.27 1.68 0.86
CA TYR A 30 -7.58 0.84 2.01
C TYR A 30 -8.96 0.24 1.77
N ASP A 31 -9.05 -1.08 1.88
CA ASP A 31 -10.26 -1.84 1.55
C ASP A 31 -10.87 -1.38 0.23
N GLY A 32 -10.02 -1.26 -0.79
CA GLY A 32 -10.41 -0.96 -2.17
C GLY A 32 -10.86 0.46 -2.44
N VAL A 33 -10.87 1.34 -1.44
CA VAL A 33 -11.25 2.75 -1.56
C VAL A 33 -10.01 3.63 -1.61
N LEU A 34 -9.99 4.67 -2.44
CA LEU A 34 -8.90 5.64 -2.46
C LEU A 34 -8.92 6.52 -1.20
N ILE A 35 -7.85 6.51 -0.43
CA ILE A 35 -7.76 7.20 0.87
C ILE A 35 -6.79 8.37 0.90
N GLY A 36 -5.93 8.47 -0.11
CA GLY A 36 -5.00 9.57 -0.20
C GLY A 36 -4.13 9.50 -1.43
N GLN A 37 -3.74 10.69 -1.90
CA GLN A 37 -2.78 10.84 -2.98
C GLN A 37 -1.72 11.86 -2.59
N HIS A 38 -0.50 11.61 -3.03
CA HIS A 38 0.63 12.52 -2.86
C HIS A 38 1.47 12.55 -4.13
N THR A 39 2.05 13.70 -4.42
CA THR A 39 3.08 13.79 -5.46
C THR A 39 4.39 13.24 -4.93
N ALA A 40 5.07 12.40 -5.72
CA ALA A 40 6.39 11.89 -5.43
C ALA A 40 7.32 12.07 -6.64
N PRO A 41 8.64 12.19 -6.42
CA PRO A 41 9.60 12.17 -7.51
C PRO A 41 9.52 10.87 -8.32
N THR A 42 10.01 10.91 -9.56
CA THR A 42 10.16 9.71 -10.38
C THR A 42 11.01 8.67 -9.67
N LEU A 43 10.49 7.46 -9.54
CA LEU A 43 11.24 6.32 -9.05
C LEU A 43 12.24 5.86 -10.13
N ASN A 44 13.53 6.09 -9.88
CA ASN A 44 14.62 5.72 -10.79
C ASN A 44 15.36 4.44 -10.37
N ILE A 45 14.91 3.78 -9.29
CA ILE A 45 15.50 2.56 -8.76
C ILE A 45 14.54 1.40 -9.06
N THR A 46 15.00 0.41 -9.82
CA THR A 46 14.18 -0.73 -10.26
C THR A 46 14.58 -2.06 -9.61
N ASN A 47 15.72 -2.13 -8.94
CA ASN A 47 16.26 -3.34 -8.32
C ASN A 47 16.94 -3.03 -6.98
N LYS A 48 16.17 -3.14 -5.89
CA LYS A 48 16.69 -2.98 -4.53
C LYS A 48 16.18 -4.11 -3.66
N GLN A 49 16.98 -4.51 -2.67
CA GLN A 49 16.49 -5.40 -1.62
C GLN A 49 15.31 -4.75 -0.90
N LEU A 50 14.19 -5.46 -0.88
CA LEU A 50 13.02 -5.13 -0.10
C LEU A 50 13.11 -5.85 1.24
N TYR A 51 12.90 -5.11 2.32
CA TYR A 51 12.83 -5.66 3.67
C TYR A 51 11.39 -5.51 4.14
N ILE A 52 10.81 -6.61 4.62
CA ILE A 52 9.49 -6.61 5.26
C ILE A 52 9.71 -6.82 6.75
N GLY A 53 9.08 -5.95 7.56
CA GLY A 53 9.11 -6.03 9.00
C GLY A 53 10.47 -5.82 9.67
N SER A 54 11.46 -5.32 8.93
CA SER A 54 12.75 -4.88 9.46
C SER A 54 13.29 -3.73 8.62
N ARG A 55 14.17 -2.93 9.22
CA ARG A 55 14.94 -1.91 8.51
C ARG A 55 16.42 -2.28 8.58
N VAL A 56 17.16 -2.03 7.51
CA VAL A 56 18.63 -2.20 7.48
C VAL A 56 19.23 -1.44 8.66
N GLU A 57 20.06 -2.12 9.45
CA GLU A 57 20.71 -1.61 10.67
C GLU A 57 19.79 -1.32 11.86
N ASP A 58 18.50 -1.68 11.80
CA ASP A 58 17.57 -1.56 12.92
C ASP A 58 17.35 -2.93 13.59
N ARG A 59 17.30 -2.95 14.92
CA ARG A 59 17.03 -4.14 15.74
C ARG A 59 15.55 -4.34 16.06
N ARG A 60 14.71 -3.35 15.72
CA ARG A 60 13.27 -3.43 15.91
C ARG A 60 12.66 -4.16 14.73
N TYR A 61 11.86 -5.16 15.06
CA TYR A 61 11.08 -5.91 14.09
C TYR A 61 9.61 -5.56 14.24
N TRP A 62 8.91 -5.53 13.12
CA TRP A 62 7.46 -5.46 13.12
C TRP A 62 6.89 -6.84 13.46
N TYR A 63 5.91 -6.86 14.36
CA TYR A 63 5.24 -8.07 14.83
C TYR A 63 3.75 -8.02 14.46
N GLY A 64 3.44 -8.31 13.21
CA GLY A 64 2.06 -8.45 12.75
C GLY A 64 1.93 -9.54 11.68
N LEU A 65 0.73 -9.65 11.12
CA LEU A 65 0.39 -10.67 10.12
C LEU A 65 0.28 -10.02 8.73
N LEU A 66 0.89 -10.65 7.73
CA LEU A 66 0.74 -10.28 6.33
C LEU A 66 0.33 -11.52 5.54
N THR A 67 -0.54 -11.32 4.57
CA THR A 67 -0.87 -12.33 3.57
C THR A 67 -0.97 -11.65 2.20
N CYS A 68 -0.91 -12.45 1.13
CA CYS A 68 -1.14 -11.98 -0.25
C CYS A 68 -0.28 -10.78 -0.68
N PHE A 69 0.96 -10.69 -0.20
CA PHE A 69 1.88 -9.62 -0.61
C PHE A 69 2.32 -9.81 -2.07
N THR A 70 2.02 -8.84 -2.92
CA THR A 70 2.38 -8.82 -4.34
C THR A 70 3.00 -7.48 -4.74
N ILE A 71 3.78 -7.51 -5.82
CA ILE A 71 4.33 -6.31 -6.48
C ILE A 71 3.97 -6.43 -7.96
N HIS A 72 3.47 -5.34 -8.53
CA HIS A 72 3.00 -5.28 -9.91
C HIS A 72 3.79 -4.23 -10.70
N ASP A 73 3.91 -4.46 -12.01
CA ASP A 73 4.51 -3.53 -12.97
C ASP A 73 3.48 -2.59 -13.63
N TYR A 74 2.25 -2.58 -13.10
CA TYR A 74 1.16 -1.72 -13.51
C TYR A 74 0.57 -0.95 -12.32
N CYS A 75 -0.07 0.18 -12.62
CA CYS A 75 -0.72 1.04 -11.64
C CYS A 75 -2.17 0.59 -11.43
N PHE A 76 -2.59 0.50 -10.16
CA PHE A 76 -3.96 0.18 -9.81
C PHE A 76 -4.86 1.40 -9.94
N THR A 77 -6.00 1.22 -10.60
CA THR A 77 -7.15 2.11 -10.43
C THR A 77 -7.96 1.71 -9.19
N GLU A 78 -8.91 2.55 -8.79
CA GLU A 78 -9.83 2.21 -7.69
C GLU A 78 -10.66 0.94 -7.99
N ALA A 79 -11.03 0.74 -9.27
CA ALA A 79 -11.74 -0.47 -9.69
C ALA A 79 -10.85 -1.72 -9.54
N ASP A 80 -9.57 -1.63 -9.92
CA ASP A 80 -8.61 -2.74 -9.75
C ASP A 80 -8.37 -3.03 -8.27
N ALA A 81 -8.26 -1.99 -7.44
CA ALA A 81 -8.03 -2.11 -6.00
C ALA A 81 -9.20 -2.84 -5.33
N LYS A 82 -10.43 -2.46 -5.67
CA LYS A 82 -11.63 -3.17 -5.22
C LYS A 82 -11.64 -4.63 -5.71
N GLY A 83 -11.35 -4.86 -6.99
CA GLY A 83 -11.32 -6.21 -7.56
C GLY A 83 -10.29 -7.13 -6.90
N PHE A 84 -9.10 -6.60 -6.59
CA PHE A 84 -8.06 -7.36 -5.90
C PHE A 84 -8.43 -7.69 -4.46
N MET A 85 -9.06 -6.76 -3.74
CA MET A 85 -9.57 -7.01 -2.40
C MET A 85 -10.62 -8.13 -2.40
N ASP A 86 -11.57 -8.09 -3.35
CA ASP A 86 -12.62 -9.10 -3.46
C ASP A 86 -12.05 -10.51 -3.80
N TYR A 87 -10.91 -10.58 -4.52
CA TYR A 87 -10.23 -11.84 -4.83
C TYR A 87 -9.43 -12.42 -3.65
N THR A 88 -8.99 -11.58 -2.72
CA THR A 88 -8.06 -11.97 -1.63
C THR A 88 -8.75 -12.24 -0.29
N LYS A 89 -10.07 -12.02 -0.20
CA LYS A 89 -10.91 -12.34 0.95
C LYS A 89 -11.43 -13.78 0.93
#